data_AF-A0A9K3PLU1-F1
#
_entry.id   AF-A0A9K3PLU1-F1
#
_cell.length_a   1.000
_cell.length_b   1.000
_cell.length_c   1.000
_cell.angle_alpha   90.00
_cell.angle_beta   90.00
_cell.angle_gamma   90.00
#
_symmetry.space_group_name_H-M   'P 1'
#
loop_
_entity.id
_entity.type
_entity.pdbx_description
1 polymer ?
#
loop_
_entity_poly.entity_id
_entity_poly.type
_entity_poly.pdbx_seq_one_letter_code
_entity_poly.pdbx_strand_id
1 'polypeptide(L)'
;MISNLRAAVFVSSLLALLGKTTAGCCSQNYMDCDVSHCGTSKNQCLSCNGDQLIWLENGPQSSCTARWDPCTNNLNDCCNGLSCVGNQFYRQCLPTVGITPTAPPNPTLRPTPRPTLMPTKSPTNAPTPNLVQTPTRSPTKRPTRMPTKSPTNTPTPNLVQTPTRSPTKRPTRMPTKSPTNAPTPNMVQTPTRSPTKRPTNVPTTFVPTENPNTNRPTLLTESVLLRSDKGLNAWEIYQGLSSLTHINSENPPNYAFVASGGAAGDGSYVVSESQSYALLITGVVLASWEEHAGKVAGANRAAAIKSFEGYFNFWKNMCVSSSQHDRHCQNGGNYCSGSVCLPDWKHWKTGGSVETGAAPDADEDAIVGIILAVSAVANDISKPMWYDEARSWADASSTAFFRFNVDSSKSAYRMVKLGSCWGGWDNNGNNPSYHSPGSYRIMRDFQQSYDGPRNGYNAVSQSEWNGGSGTPQYQYGAEASRTTFRVAMDAAFYPESSLDWSPYLSAFHWRLKNYFDPQNRSWPSNTFQSCRGPNTSQDIQVFGDWSNNAFIYGPTYTSLIAASPSIQNAQSMIDAAANILKSNLPSEYFARSWTLISSLVLSGAMENAAKKFHAHY
;
A
#
# COMPACT_ATOMS: atom_id res chain seq x y z
N MET A 1 73.80 -4.16 55.93
CA MET A 1 73.73 -2.69 55.72
C MET A 1 73.52 -2.44 54.23
N ILE A 2 72.82 -1.35 53.86
CA ILE A 2 72.96 -0.57 52.60
C ILE A 2 73.28 -1.40 51.33
N SER A 3 72.32 -1.74 50.47
CA SER A 3 71.83 -0.91 49.34
C SER A 3 70.94 -1.81 48.41
N ASN A 4 70.13 -1.35 47.45
CA ASN A 4 69.84 0.02 46.97
C ASN A 4 68.36 0.19 46.49
N LEU A 5 68.01 1.42 46.11
CA LEU A 5 66.66 1.96 45.86
C LEU A 5 65.85 1.43 44.64
N ARG A 6 64.51 1.48 44.79
CA ARG A 6 63.45 1.85 43.81
C ARG A 6 63.28 1.04 42.50
N ALA A 7 62.31 0.11 42.48
CA ALA A 7 61.50 -0.23 41.28
C ALA A 7 60.22 -1.06 41.61
N ALA A 8 59.24 -0.54 42.36
CA ALA A 8 58.08 -1.34 42.81
C ALA A 8 56.74 -0.59 43.00
N VAL A 9 56.49 0.52 42.27
CA VAL A 9 55.26 1.35 42.42
C VAL A 9 54.47 1.47 41.11
N PHE A 10 54.65 0.54 40.17
CA PHE A 10 54.09 0.66 38.81
C PHE A 10 53.53 -0.63 38.18
N VAL A 11 53.16 -1.64 38.98
CA VAL A 11 52.49 -2.89 38.49
C VAL A 11 51.24 -3.26 39.29
N SER A 12 50.48 -2.26 39.77
CA SER A 12 49.15 -2.48 40.38
C SER A 12 47.99 -2.00 39.49
N SER A 13 48.29 -1.32 38.37
CA SER A 13 47.29 -0.76 37.44
C SER A 13 47.30 -1.42 36.07
N LEU A 14 48.09 -2.48 35.86
CA LEU A 14 48.29 -3.13 34.56
C LEU A 14 47.59 -4.50 34.41
N LEU A 15 46.84 -4.95 35.43
CA LEU A 15 45.94 -6.12 35.31
C LEU A 15 44.47 -5.71 35.06
N ALA A 16 44.19 -4.42 34.87
CA ALA A 16 42.89 -3.90 34.42
C ALA A 16 42.79 -3.74 32.89
N LEU A 17 43.84 -4.13 32.13
CA LEU A 17 43.89 -4.02 30.66
C LEU A 17 44.19 -5.33 29.92
N LEU A 18 44.20 -6.47 30.60
CA LEU A 18 44.00 -7.76 29.92
C LEU A 18 42.49 -7.95 29.76
N GLY A 19 42.01 -7.65 28.55
CA GLY A 19 40.58 -7.60 28.24
C GLY A 19 39.88 -8.92 28.56
N LYS A 20 38.65 -8.83 29.09
CA LYS A 20 37.73 -9.96 29.08
C LYS A 20 37.54 -10.40 27.63
N THR A 21 37.98 -11.60 27.28
CA THR A 21 37.58 -12.25 26.04
C THR A 21 36.11 -12.59 26.16
N THR A 22 35.25 -11.67 25.73
CA THR A 22 33.83 -11.91 25.51
C THR A 22 33.68 -13.13 24.62
N ALA A 23 33.10 -14.19 25.16
CA ALA A 23 32.96 -15.45 24.46
C ALA A 23 32.21 -15.22 23.14
N GLY A 24 32.75 -15.76 22.05
CA GLY A 24 32.13 -15.62 20.73
C GLY A 24 30.69 -16.10 20.74
N CYS A 25 29.84 -15.44 19.96
CA CYS A 25 28.40 -15.68 19.97
C CYS A 25 27.78 -15.70 18.58
N CYS A 26 26.61 -16.30 18.46
CA CYS A 26 25.80 -16.24 17.25
C CYS A 26 24.92 -14.98 17.27
N SER A 27 24.89 -14.24 16.16
CA SER A 27 24.14 -12.99 16.02
C SER A 27 23.44 -12.90 14.66
N GLN A 28 22.31 -12.21 14.62
CA GLN A 28 21.62 -11.83 13.37
C GLN A 28 22.05 -10.42 12.92
N ASN A 29 22.24 -9.51 13.89
CA ASN A 29 22.33 -8.06 13.67
C ASN A 29 23.66 -7.41 14.07
N TYR A 30 24.65 -8.19 14.53
CA TYR A 30 25.99 -7.79 14.99
C TYR A 30 26.05 -7.09 16.36
N MET A 31 24.95 -6.55 16.89
CA MET A 31 24.89 -6.00 18.25
C MET A 31 24.45 -7.03 19.30
N ASP A 32 23.54 -7.95 18.96
CA ASP A 32 22.90 -8.83 19.96
C ASP A 32 23.31 -10.29 19.77
N CYS A 33 23.46 -11.02 20.89
CA CYS A 33 23.70 -12.47 20.91
C CYS A 33 22.41 -13.28 21.11
N ASP A 34 21.23 -12.74 20.78
CA ASP A 34 19.92 -13.32 21.12
C ASP A 34 19.51 -14.55 20.26
N VAL A 35 20.50 -15.27 19.72
CA VAL A 35 20.31 -16.48 18.91
C VAL A 35 20.60 -17.73 19.75
N SER A 36 20.14 -17.72 21.00
CA SER A 36 20.39 -18.75 22.01
C SER A 36 19.97 -20.18 21.58
N HIS A 37 18.97 -20.28 20.70
CA HIS A 37 18.49 -21.53 20.12
C HIS A 37 19.47 -22.18 19.12
N CYS A 38 20.45 -21.43 18.59
CA CYS A 38 21.47 -21.93 17.66
C CYS A 38 22.74 -22.48 18.34
N GLY A 39 22.71 -22.66 19.66
CA GLY A 39 23.83 -23.21 20.42
C GLY A 39 24.99 -22.23 20.63
N THR A 40 26.03 -22.69 21.33
CA THR A 40 27.13 -21.85 21.86
C THR A 40 28.45 -22.02 21.11
N SER A 41 28.42 -22.50 19.86
CA SER A 41 29.62 -22.69 19.05
C SER A 41 29.46 -22.23 17.60
N LYS A 42 30.56 -21.79 17.00
CA LYS A 42 30.64 -21.30 15.61
C LYS A 42 30.02 -22.26 14.59
N ASN A 43 30.29 -23.56 14.71
CA ASN A 43 29.79 -24.57 13.79
C ASN A 43 28.28 -24.76 13.90
N GLN A 44 27.71 -24.65 15.10
CA GLN A 44 26.25 -24.69 15.29
C GLN A 44 25.62 -23.41 14.73
N CYS A 45 26.16 -22.23 15.05
CA CYS A 45 25.69 -20.95 14.50
C CYS A 45 25.62 -20.93 12.97
N LEU A 46 26.72 -21.31 12.30
CA LEU A 46 26.82 -21.29 10.84
C LEU A 46 26.01 -22.40 10.14
N SER A 47 25.55 -23.42 10.87
CA SER A 47 24.66 -24.46 10.33
C SER A 47 23.19 -24.30 10.72
N CYS A 48 22.88 -23.39 11.65
CA CYS A 48 21.53 -23.25 12.22
C CYS A 48 20.50 -22.63 11.26
N ASN A 49 20.89 -21.63 10.46
CA ASN A 49 19.94 -20.90 9.60
C ASN A 49 20.57 -20.25 8.34
N GLY A 50 21.69 -20.78 7.84
CA GLY A 50 22.39 -20.30 6.63
C GLY A 50 22.90 -18.86 6.72
N ASP A 51 23.03 -18.19 5.56
CA ASP A 51 23.65 -16.86 5.35
C ASP A 51 23.00 -15.68 6.15
N GLN A 52 21.94 -15.96 6.90
CA GLN A 52 21.29 -14.99 7.77
C GLN A 52 21.99 -14.85 9.13
N LEU A 53 22.79 -15.82 9.57
CA LEU A 53 23.52 -15.77 10.85
C LEU A 53 25.00 -15.49 10.67
N ILE A 54 25.59 -14.74 11.60
CA ILE A 54 27.04 -14.59 11.72
C ILE A 54 27.51 -15.01 13.12
N TRP A 55 28.69 -15.62 13.15
CA TRP A 55 29.43 -15.83 14.39
C TRP A 55 30.36 -14.66 14.66
N LEU A 56 30.13 -13.96 15.76
CA LEU A 56 30.97 -12.86 16.24
C LEU A 56 32.04 -13.44 17.18
N GLU A 57 33.31 -13.50 16.76
CA GLU A 57 34.38 -14.12 17.56
C GLU A 57 34.60 -13.44 18.92
N ASN A 58 34.32 -12.13 19.00
CA ASN A 58 34.48 -11.31 20.20
C ASN A 58 33.14 -11.03 20.91
N GLY A 59 32.07 -11.77 20.59
CA GLY A 59 30.74 -11.52 21.12
C GLY A 59 30.07 -10.26 20.57
N PRO A 60 29.12 -9.64 21.32
CA PRO A 60 28.26 -8.57 20.83
C PRO A 60 29.03 -7.26 20.60
N GLN A 61 28.69 -6.52 19.55
CA GLN A 61 29.22 -5.16 19.33
C GLN A 61 28.30 -4.11 19.97
N SER A 62 28.85 -2.92 20.23
CA SER A 62 28.12 -1.79 20.81
C SER A 62 28.63 -0.47 20.25
N SER A 63 27.85 0.60 20.41
CA SER A 63 28.12 1.93 19.82
C SER A 63 28.25 1.89 18.30
N CYS A 64 27.43 1.08 17.64
CA CYS A 64 27.35 0.96 16.18
C CYS A 64 25.89 0.70 15.72
N THR A 65 25.62 0.89 14.44
CA THR A 65 24.33 0.64 13.79
C THR A 65 24.25 -0.83 13.37
N ALA A 66 23.18 -1.51 13.77
CA ALA A 66 23.02 -2.95 13.57
C ALA A 66 22.70 -3.30 12.10
N ARG A 67 22.79 -4.59 11.74
CA ARG A 67 22.40 -5.05 10.39
C ARG A 67 20.94 -4.70 10.12
N TRP A 68 20.67 -4.23 8.91
CA TRP A 68 19.37 -3.74 8.42
C TRP A 68 18.89 -2.39 9.00
N ASP A 69 19.53 -1.86 10.05
CA ASP A 69 19.21 -0.51 10.55
C ASP A 69 19.69 0.60 9.58
N PRO A 70 19.01 1.77 9.56
CA PRO A 70 19.30 2.86 8.64
C PRO A 70 20.57 3.64 9.01
N CYS A 71 21.57 3.63 8.12
CA CYS A 71 22.85 4.32 8.28
C CYS A 71 22.90 5.68 7.54
N THR A 72 21.76 6.37 7.46
CA THR A 72 21.60 7.58 6.64
C THR A 72 22.43 8.78 7.12
N ASN A 73 22.72 8.84 8.42
CA ASN A 73 23.29 10.02 9.06
C ASN A 73 24.84 9.99 9.08
N ASN A 74 25.42 8.79 9.11
CA ASN A 74 26.86 8.58 8.92
C ASN A 74 27.09 7.19 8.28
N LEU A 75 27.85 7.18 7.18
CA LEU A 75 28.10 5.97 6.39
C LEU A 75 29.03 4.96 7.10
N ASN A 76 29.70 5.40 8.16
CA ASN A 76 30.68 4.61 8.91
C ASN A 76 30.14 4.05 10.25
N ASP A 77 28.90 4.35 10.65
CA ASP A 77 28.37 3.93 11.95
C ASP A 77 28.04 2.42 12.03
N CYS A 78 28.01 1.71 10.90
CA CYS A 78 27.70 0.28 10.85
C CYS A 78 28.68 -0.59 11.65
N CYS A 79 28.18 -1.62 12.35
CA CYS A 79 29.02 -2.54 13.11
C CYS A 79 30.07 -3.27 12.25
N ASN A 80 31.21 -3.64 12.83
CA ASN A 80 32.37 -4.18 12.09
C ASN A 80 31.99 -5.47 11.33
N GLY A 81 32.27 -5.49 10.02
CA GLY A 81 31.85 -6.54 9.08
C GLY A 81 30.54 -6.24 8.33
N LEU A 82 29.93 -5.08 8.60
CA LEU A 82 28.89 -4.46 7.79
C LEU A 82 29.45 -3.25 7.03
N SER A 83 28.68 -2.74 6.08
CA SER A 83 28.91 -1.48 5.38
C SER A 83 27.58 -0.79 5.07
N CYS A 84 27.59 0.54 5.02
CA CYS A 84 26.39 1.30 4.73
C CYS A 84 26.05 1.24 3.23
N VAL A 85 25.14 0.34 2.86
CA VAL A 85 24.80 0.03 1.46
C VAL A 85 23.42 0.58 1.11
N GLY A 86 23.33 1.21 -0.05
CA GLY A 86 22.09 1.79 -0.58
C GLY A 86 22.36 2.90 -1.59
N ASN A 87 21.38 3.80 -1.76
CA ASN A 87 21.44 4.94 -2.67
C ASN A 87 21.30 6.26 -1.88
N GLN A 88 20.98 7.38 -2.55
CA GLN A 88 20.82 8.67 -1.86
C GLN A 88 19.47 8.84 -1.12
N PHE A 89 18.52 7.92 -1.30
CA PHE A 89 17.17 7.96 -0.73
C PHE A 89 16.98 6.96 0.42
N TYR A 90 17.69 5.83 0.39
CA TYR A 90 17.70 4.83 1.48
C TYR A 90 19.07 4.14 1.55
N ARG A 91 19.58 3.95 2.78
CA ARG A 91 20.79 3.16 3.08
C ARG A 91 20.63 2.42 4.40
N GLN A 92 21.14 1.20 4.45
CA GLN A 92 21.09 0.32 5.61
C GLN A 92 22.41 -0.45 5.76
N CYS A 93 22.74 -0.89 6.97
CA CYS A 93 23.95 -1.67 7.20
C CYS A 93 23.78 -3.11 6.70
N LEU A 94 24.54 -3.51 5.68
CA LEU A 94 24.56 -4.86 5.11
C LEU A 94 25.96 -5.48 5.19
N PRO A 95 26.10 -6.82 5.19
CA PRO A 95 27.41 -7.47 5.20
C PRO A 95 28.33 -6.99 4.07
N THR A 96 29.59 -6.74 4.39
CA THR A 96 30.60 -6.28 3.41
C THR A 96 30.91 -7.40 2.41
N VAL A 97 30.32 -7.35 1.21
CA VAL A 97 30.58 -8.33 0.15
C VAL A 97 31.96 -8.09 -0.46
N GLY A 98 32.99 -8.77 0.08
CA GLY A 98 34.36 -8.62 -0.40
C GLY A 98 35.33 -9.72 0.04
N ILE A 99 35.77 -10.52 -0.94
CA ILE A 99 37.12 -11.12 -1.07
C ILE A 99 37.91 -11.39 0.22
N THR A 100 37.95 -12.66 0.64
CA THR A 100 38.96 -13.17 1.58
C THR A 100 40.38 -13.00 1.01
N PRO A 101 41.31 -12.32 1.70
CA PRO A 101 42.68 -12.17 1.23
C PRO A 101 43.39 -13.53 1.24
N THR A 102 43.71 -14.05 0.06
CA THR A 102 44.40 -15.34 -0.10
C THR A 102 45.55 -15.18 -1.09
N ALA A 103 46.73 -15.72 -0.75
CA ALA A 103 47.97 -15.51 -1.50
C ALA A 103 48.03 -16.34 -2.82
N PRO A 104 48.78 -15.89 -3.84
CA PRO A 104 48.86 -16.55 -5.14
C PRO A 104 49.83 -17.74 -5.17
N PRO A 105 49.50 -18.79 -5.96
CA PRO A 105 50.50 -19.63 -6.62
C PRO A 105 50.34 -19.66 -8.16
N ASN A 106 51.34 -20.23 -8.83
CA ASN A 106 51.57 -20.17 -10.29
C ASN A 106 50.70 -21.12 -11.16
N PRO A 107 50.62 -20.90 -12.49
CA PRO A 107 49.82 -21.71 -13.43
C PRO A 107 50.61 -22.83 -14.14
N THR A 108 49.95 -23.93 -14.52
CA THR A 108 50.54 -25.03 -15.33
C THR A 108 49.57 -25.68 -16.35
N LEU A 109 49.75 -25.27 -17.61
CA LEU A 109 49.72 -26.00 -18.90
C LEU A 109 48.77 -27.21 -19.21
N ARG A 110 48.33 -27.21 -20.47
CA ARG A 110 47.74 -28.28 -21.33
C ARG A 110 48.68 -29.52 -21.49
N PRO A 111 48.27 -30.70 -22.08
CA PRO A 111 47.43 -30.81 -23.30
C PRO A 111 46.47 -32.03 -23.47
N THR A 112 45.76 -31.99 -24.61
CA THR A 112 44.87 -32.99 -25.24
C THR A 112 45.60 -33.98 -26.17
N PRO A 113 45.03 -35.15 -26.50
CA PRO A 113 44.86 -35.49 -27.94
C PRO A 113 43.52 -36.18 -28.33
N ARG A 114 43.38 -36.50 -29.63
CA ARG A 114 42.19 -36.98 -30.38
C ARG A 114 42.56 -38.23 -31.22
N PRO A 115 41.62 -39.16 -31.48
CA PRO A 115 41.39 -39.64 -32.86
C PRO A 115 39.88 -39.78 -33.19
N THR A 116 39.28 -39.41 -34.34
CA THR A 116 39.51 -39.68 -35.78
C THR A 116 39.31 -41.13 -36.25
N LEU A 117 38.30 -41.35 -37.11
CA LEU A 117 38.42 -42.12 -38.37
C LEU A 117 37.31 -41.71 -39.37
N MET A 118 37.30 -42.27 -40.60
CA MET A 118 36.69 -41.64 -41.81
C MET A 118 35.90 -42.68 -42.71
N PRO A 119 35.57 -42.50 -44.01
CA PRO A 119 34.21 -42.78 -44.51
C PRO A 119 34.09 -43.80 -45.68
N THR A 120 32.86 -44.11 -46.11
CA THR A 120 32.43 -44.61 -47.45
C THR A 120 30.88 -44.57 -47.50
N LYS A 121 30.12 -44.56 -48.62
CA LYS A 121 30.36 -44.51 -50.08
C LYS A 121 29.12 -43.86 -50.78
N SER A 122 29.20 -43.61 -52.10
CA SER A 122 28.14 -43.12 -53.01
C SER A 122 28.14 -44.04 -54.27
N PRO A 123 27.27 -43.97 -55.33
CA PRO A 123 26.09 -43.12 -55.64
C PRO A 123 24.80 -43.99 -55.86
N THR A 124 23.80 -43.86 -56.77
CA THR A 124 23.57 -43.08 -58.03
C THR A 124 22.08 -43.06 -58.49
N ASN A 125 21.77 -42.15 -59.43
CA ASN A 125 20.76 -42.19 -60.52
C ASN A 125 19.25 -41.85 -60.32
N ALA A 126 18.83 -40.91 -61.18
CA ALA A 126 17.51 -40.38 -61.56
C ALA A 126 16.77 -41.31 -62.59
N PRO A 127 15.66 -40.93 -63.31
CA PRO A 127 14.89 -39.67 -63.36
C PRO A 127 13.33 -39.78 -63.44
N THR A 128 12.69 -38.64 -63.76
CA THR A 128 11.28 -38.31 -64.17
C THR A 128 10.78 -39.01 -65.47
N PRO A 129 9.55 -38.78 -66.05
CA PRO A 129 8.47 -37.77 -65.78
C PRO A 129 6.99 -38.24 -65.87
N ASN A 130 6.03 -37.34 -65.53
CA ASN A 130 4.80 -36.95 -66.30
C ASN A 130 3.73 -36.30 -65.38
N LEU A 131 2.67 -35.60 -65.83
CA LEU A 131 2.43 -34.46 -66.75
C LEU A 131 0.88 -34.28 -66.91
N VAL A 132 0.40 -33.24 -67.64
CA VAL A 132 -1.02 -32.86 -67.92
C VAL A 132 -1.68 -32.09 -66.74
N GLN A 133 -1.91 -30.75 -66.78
CA GLN A 133 -2.81 -29.90 -67.60
C GLN A 133 -4.32 -30.00 -67.20
N THR A 134 -5.19 -28.97 -67.29
CA THR A 134 -5.18 -27.63 -67.95
C THR A 134 -5.77 -26.49 -67.07
N PRO A 135 -5.55 -25.19 -67.40
CA PRO A 135 -6.20 -24.02 -66.79
C PRO A 135 -7.07 -23.15 -67.75
N THR A 136 -7.90 -22.26 -67.19
CA THR A 136 -8.54 -21.10 -67.86
C THR A 136 -8.63 -19.94 -66.86
N ARG A 137 -7.98 -18.77 -67.03
CA ARG A 137 -8.20 -17.63 -67.98
C ARG A 137 -9.54 -16.88 -67.78
N SER A 138 -9.63 -15.54 -67.82
CA SER A 138 -8.69 -14.38 -67.66
C SER A 138 -9.54 -13.06 -67.58
N PRO A 139 -9.01 -11.80 -67.51
CA PRO A 139 -9.71 -10.66 -66.88
C PRO A 139 -10.17 -9.51 -67.81
N THR A 140 -10.67 -8.39 -67.26
CA THR A 140 -10.92 -7.11 -67.99
C THR A 140 -10.65 -5.87 -67.11
N LYS A 141 -10.73 -4.63 -67.66
CA LYS A 141 -10.04 -3.43 -67.15
C LYS A 141 -10.95 -2.21 -66.82
N ARG A 142 -10.51 -1.44 -65.81
CA ARG A 142 -10.34 0.06 -65.71
C ARG A 142 -10.37 0.86 -67.04
N PRO A 143 -10.35 2.23 -67.07
CA PRO A 143 -10.61 3.31 -66.06
C PRO A 143 -11.61 4.41 -66.58
N THR A 144 -11.93 5.57 -65.94
CA THR A 144 -11.13 6.83 -65.94
C THR A 144 -11.88 8.09 -65.41
N ARG A 145 -11.11 9.06 -64.85
CA ARG A 145 -11.21 10.55 -64.95
C ARG A 145 -12.45 11.30 -64.37
N MET A 146 -12.40 12.61 -64.05
CA MET A 146 -11.33 13.65 -64.13
C MET A 146 -11.45 14.72 -62.99
N PRO A 147 -10.43 15.57 -62.71
CA PRO A 147 -10.48 16.59 -61.64
C PRO A 147 -10.27 18.06 -62.10
N THR A 148 -10.43 19.01 -61.17
CA THR A 148 -10.01 20.43 -61.21
C THR A 148 -9.34 20.79 -59.87
N LYS A 149 -8.09 21.25 -59.79
CA LYS A 149 -7.51 22.57 -60.15
C LYS A 149 -8.12 23.74 -59.33
N SER A 150 -7.46 24.53 -58.47
CA SER A 150 -6.09 25.15 -58.39
C SER A 150 -5.92 26.46 -59.20
N PRO A 151 -4.93 27.35 -58.92
CA PRO A 151 -4.41 27.88 -57.63
C PRO A 151 -4.02 29.39 -57.68
N THR A 152 -3.64 30.01 -56.54
CA THR A 152 -2.76 31.21 -56.44
C THR A 152 -2.14 31.24 -55.03
N ASN A 153 -0.85 31.47 -54.74
CA ASN A 153 0.28 32.24 -55.32
C ASN A 153 0.20 33.77 -55.16
N THR A 154 1.03 34.34 -54.26
CA THR A 154 2.22 35.18 -54.61
C THR A 154 3.19 35.33 -53.41
N PRO A 155 4.51 35.66 -53.59
CA PRO A 155 5.55 35.25 -52.62
C PRO A 155 6.66 36.27 -52.24
N THR A 156 7.49 35.89 -51.25
CA THR A 156 8.89 36.37 -50.99
C THR A 156 9.09 37.87 -50.65
N PRO A 157 10.29 38.32 -50.20
CA PRO A 157 11.56 37.63 -49.87
C PRO A 157 11.88 37.66 -48.34
N ASN A 158 13.07 37.37 -47.77
CA ASN A 158 14.41 37.14 -48.32
C ASN A 158 15.30 36.15 -47.50
N LEU A 159 16.54 36.00 -47.99
CA LEU A 159 17.78 35.32 -47.56
C LEU A 159 18.39 35.82 -46.22
N VAL A 160 19.37 35.15 -45.56
CA VAL A 160 20.72 34.75 -46.06
C VAL A 160 21.31 33.48 -45.41
N GLN A 161 21.86 32.60 -46.27
CA GLN A 161 22.93 31.56 -46.14
C GLN A 161 23.01 30.64 -44.88
N THR A 162 23.06 29.29 -44.90
CA THR A 162 23.73 28.22 -45.72
C THR A 162 25.22 27.96 -45.42
N PRO A 163 25.80 26.73 -45.60
CA PRO A 163 25.20 25.38 -45.70
C PRO A 163 26.01 24.17 -45.10
N THR A 164 25.32 23.04 -44.81
CA THR A 164 25.80 21.62 -44.91
C THR A 164 26.98 21.16 -44.01
N ARG A 165 27.24 19.87 -43.74
CA ARG A 165 26.95 18.56 -44.40
C ARG A 165 26.45 17.54 -43.35
N SER A 166 25.28 16.90 -43.46
CA SER A 166 24.76 15.89 -44.43
C SER A 166 25.09 14.41 -44.04
N PRO A 167 24.20 13.42 -44.26
CA PRO A 167 23.94 12.42 -43.21
C PRO A 167 24.08 10.92 -43.58
N THR A 168 24.02 10.08 -42.53
CA THR A 168 23.51 8.67 -42.44
C THR A 168 23.79 7.63 -43.55
N LYS A 169 24.21 6.44 -43.12
CA LYS A 169 23.85 5.16 -43.79
C LYS A 169 23.30 4.11 -42.81
N ARG A 170 21.98 3.90 -42.90
CA ARG A 170 21.29 2.59 -43.01
C ARG A 170 21.55 1.49 -41.94
N PRO A 171 20.51 1.15 -41.17
CA PRO A 171 20.19 -0.24 -40.81
C PRO A 171 19.28 -0.88 -41.87
N THR A 172 19.50 -2.16 -42.21
CA THR A 172 18.63 -2.93 -43.11
C THR A 172 17.55 -3.72 -42.36
N ARG A 173 16.31 -3.61 -42.82
CA ARG A 173 15.24 -4.58 -42.51
C ARG A 173 15.33 -5.78 -43.45
N MET A 174 15.09 -6.98 -42.93
CA MET A 174 14.33 -8.01 -43.67
C MET A 174 13.62 -8.98 -42.70
N PRO A 175 12.34 -9.35 -42.91
CA PRO A 175 11.59 -10.23 -42.00
C PRO A 175 11.11 -11.55 -42.62
N THR A 176 11.04 -12.62 -41.81
CA THR A 176 10.24 -13.86 -41.98
C THR A 176 9.94 -14.39 -40.55
N LYS A 177 8.73 -14.85 -40.17
CA LYS A 177 7.95 -16.04 -40.59
C LYS A 177 8.70 -17.36 -40.34
N SER A 178 8.14 -18.41 -39.73
CA SER A 178 6.78 -18.65 -39.18
C SER A 178 6.81 -19.84 -38.16
N PRO A 179 5.71 -20.16 -37.43
CA PRO A 179 5.68 -21.16 -36.34
C PRO A 179 5.35 -22.60 -36.80
N THR A 180 4.84 -23.45 -35.86
CA THR A 180 4.46 -24.89 -35.98
C THR A 180 5.65 -25.86 -36.14
N ASN A 181 5.68 -27.10 -35.63
CA ASN A 181 4.65 -28.11 -35.21
C ASN A 181 5.18 -28.90 -33.96
N ALA A 182 4.49 -29.85 -33.28
CA ALA A 182 3.16 -30.49 -33.37
C ALA A 182 2.77 -31.09 -31.97
N PRO A 183 1.52 -31.55 -31.73
CA PRO A 183 1.07 -32.06 -30.43
C PRO A 183 1.39 -33.55 -30.18
N THR A 184 1.48 -33.94 -28.90
CA THR A 184 1.41 -35.34 -28.43
C THR A 184 -0.06 -35.80 -28.30
N PRO A 185 -0.36 -37.11 -28.48
CA PRO A 185 -1.73 -37.56 -28.77
C PRO A 185 -2.59 -37.86 -27.54
N ASN A 186 -3.91 -37.89 -27.77
CA ASN A 186 -4.93 -38.29 -26.80
C ASN A 186 -4.66 -39.67 -26.17
N MET A 187 -4.90 -39.79 -24.86
CA MET A 187 -5.46 -41.02 -24.29
C MET A 187 -6.95 -40.80 -24.00
N VAL A 188 -7.79 -41.62 -24.61
CA VAL A 188 -9.22 -41.67 -24.31
C VAL A 188 -9.44 -42.68 -23.18
N GLN A 189 -10.03 -42.22 -22.09
CA GLN A 189 -10.83 -43.08 -21.21
C GLN A 189 -12.20 -42.44 -20.97
N THR A 190 -13.21 -43.29 -20.78
CA THR A 190 -14.62 -42.94 -20.89
C THR A 190 -15.21 -42.42 -19.57
N PRO A 191 -16.19 -41.49 -19.61
CA PRO A 191 -16.86 -41.00 -18.42
C PRO A 191 -17.87 -42.04 -17.90
N THR A 192 -17.97 -42.22 -16.58
CA THR A 192 -19.10 -42.92 -15.96
C THR A 192 -19.38 -42.44 -14.54
N ARG A 193 -20.66 -42.50 -14.14
CA ARG A 193 -21.22 -42.24 -12.78
C ARG A 193 -21.25 -40.77 -12.30
N SER A 194 -22.28 -40.07 -12.78
CA SER A 194 -23.29 -39.33 -11.99
C SER A 194 -22.87 -38.60 -10.70
N PRO A 195 -23.04 -37.26 -10.62
CA PRO A 195 -22.80 -36.52 -9.38
C PRO A 195 -23.88 -36.77 -8.33
N THR A 196 -23.50 -36.84 -7.05
CA THR A 196 -24.45 -36.75 -5.92
C THR A 196 -23.82 -36.03 -4.73
N LYS A 197 -24.65 -35.25 -4.01
CA LYS A 197 -24.32 -34.41 -2.84
C LYS A 197 -23.40 -33.20 -3.11
N ARG A 198 -24.07 -32.06 -3.30
CA ARG A 198 -23.60 -30.67 -3.16
C ARG A 198 -22.70 -30.49 -1.92
N PRO A 199 -21.45 -30.02 -2.05
CA PRO A 199 -20.64 -29.56 -0.92
C PRO A 199 -21.20 -28.23 -0.40
N THR A 200 -21.73 -28.22 0.82
CA THR A 200 -21.96 -26.97 1.58
C THR A 200 -20.66 -26.59 2.27
N ASN A 201 -19.76 -25.94 1.53
CA ASN A 201 -18.54 -25.36 2.08
C ASN A 201 -18.87 -24.11 2.92
N VAL A 202 -19.28 -24.33 4.17
CA VAL A 202 -19.13 -23.32 5.21
C VAL A 202 -17.63 -23.11 5.42
N PRO A 203 -17.09 -21.88 5.46
CA PRO A 203 -15.66 -21.67 5.65
C PRO A 203 -15.19 -22.27 6.99
N THR A 204 -14.27 -23.23 6.94
CA THR A 204 -13.68 -23.81 8.15
C THR A 204 -12.83 -22.75 8.84
N THR A 205 -13.27 -22.26 9.99
CA THR A 205 -12.52 -21.30 10.81
C THR A 205 -11.20 -21.94 11.26
N PHE A 206 -10.07 -21.43 10.77
CA PHE A 206 -8.76 -21.75 11.34
C PHE A 206 -8.67 -21.17 12.75
N VAL A 207 -8.90 -22.03 13.75
CA VAL A 207 -8.62 -21.71 15.15
C VAL A 207 -7.11 -21.87 15.37
N PRO A 208 -6.36 -20.83 15.77
CA PRO A 208 -4.96 -20.98 16.16
C PRO A 208 -4.85 -21.92 17.37
N THR A 209 -3.78 -22.71 17.44
CA THR A 209 -3.58 -23.74 18.48
C THR A 209 -3.73 -23.15 19.88
N GLU A 210 -4.61 -23.74 20.68
CA GLU A 210 -5.03 -23.17 21.96
C GLU A 210 -3.92 -23.17 23.01
N ASN A 211 -3.81 -22.06 23.76
CA ASN A 211 -3.20 -22.07 25.08
C ASN A 211 -4.35 -22.21 26.11
N PRO A 212 -4.48 -23.33 26.85
CA PRO A 212 -5.69 -23.67 27.60
C PRO A 212 -6.15 -22.70 28.70
N ASN A 213 -5.34 -21.70 29.07
CA ASN A 213 -5.55 -20.85 30.26
C ASN A 213 -6.01 -19.41 29.97
N THR A 214 -6.61 -19.13 28.82
CA THR A 214 -7.21 -17.80 28.55
C THR A 214 -8.67 -17.89 28.11
N ASN A 215 -9.57 -17.37 28.94
CA ASN A 215 -10.98 -17.15 28.59
C ASN A 215 -11.09 -16.04 27.54
N ARG A 216 -10.86 -16.38 26.27
CA ARG A 216 -11.29 -15.59 25.11
C ARG A 216 -12.82 -15.50 25.15
N PRO A 217 -13.44 -14.33 24.96
CA PRO A 217 -14.88 -14.23 24.82
C PRO A 217 -15.38 -15.10 23.67
N THR A 218 -16.52 -15.75 23.87
CA THR A 218 -17.37 -16.25 22.77
C THR A 218 -17.58 -15.12 21.75
N LEU A 219 -17.80 -15.45 20.46
CA LEU A 219 -18.05 -14.42 19.44
C LEU A 219 -19.09 -13.41 19.95
N LEU A 220 -18.71 -12.13 19.95
CA LEU A 220 -19.56 -11.06 20.47
C LEU A 220 -20.64 -10.73 19.44
N THR A 221 -21.72 -11.52 19.50
CA THR A 221 -22.92 -11.41 18.66
C THR A 221 -23.68 -10.10 18.86
N GLU A 222 -23.44 -9.41 19.98
CA GLU A 222 -23.96 -8.08 20.29
C GLU A 222 -22.79 -7.18 20.71
N SER A 223 -22.66 -6.04 20.03
CA SER A 223 -21.70 -4.99 20.34
C SER A 223 -22.41 -3.64 20.25
N VAL A 224 -22.20 -2.79 21.25
CA VAL A 224 -22.68 -1.41 21.31
C VAL A 224 -21.59 -0.48 20.78
N LEU A 225 -21.98 0.51 19.98
CA LEU A 225 -21.06 1.57 19.55
C LEU A 225 -20.85 2.61 20.66
N LEU A 226 -19.61 2.81 21.05
CA LEU A 226 -19.15 3.82 22.00
C LEU A 226 -18.55 5.04 21.30
N ARG A 227 -18.62 6.17 21.98
CA ARG A 227 -18.04 7.46 21.58
C ARG A 227 -17.55 8.22 22.81
N SER A 228 -16.67 9.20 22.64
CA SER A 228 -16.16 10.05 23.70
C SER A 228 -16.22 11.54 23.35
N ASP A 229 -16.72 12.34 24.29
CA ASP A 229 -16.66 13.81 24.29
C ASP A 229 -15.31 14.36 24.76
N LYS A 230 -14.38 13.50 25.21
CA LYS A 230 -13.09 13.90 25.77
C LYS A 230 -12.01 14.15 24.72
N GLY A 231 -12.24 13.75 23.47
CA GLY A 231 -11.30 13.89 22.36
C GLY A 231 -11.38 15.22 21.61
N LEU A 232 -10.83 15.24 20.41
CA LEU A 232 -11.09 16.31 19.44
C LEU A 232 -12.51 16.16 18.88
N ASN A 233 -13.28 17.25 18.83
CA ASN A 233 -14.57 17.29 18.14
C ASN A 233 -14.39 17.53 16.63
N ALA A 234 -15.43 17.28 15.83
CA ALA A 234 -15.38 17.41 14.37
C ALA A 234 -14.88 18.78 13.85
N TRP A 235 -15.14 19.88 14.56
CA TRP A 235 -14.64 21.21 14.19
C TRP A 235 -13.17 21.42 14.56
N GLU A 236 -12.72 20.96 15.73
CA GLU A 236 -11.30 20.93 16.10
C GLU A 236 -10.48 20.07 15.11
N ILE A 237 -11.04 18.93 14.68
CA ILE A 237 -10.41 18.04 13.70
C ILE A 237 -10.24 18.72 12.34
N TYR A 238 -11.29 19.41 11.87
CA TYR A 238 -11.22 20.23 10.65
C TYR A 238 -10.12 21.31 10.72
N GLN A 239 -10.02 22.03 11.83
CA GLN A 239 -8.96 23.03 12.03
C GLN A 239 -7.55 22.40 12.00
N GLY A 240 -7.42 21.14 12.46
CA GLY A 240 -6.17 20.36 12.44
C GLY A 240 -5.56 20.13 11.05
N LEU A 241 -6.35 20.22 9.97
CA LEU A 241 -5.89 20.11 8.58
C LEU A 241 -4.95 21.25 8.16
N SER A 242 -5.11 22.43 8.76
CA SER A 242 -4.50 23.69 8.29
C SER A 242 -2.97 23.62 8.18
N SER A 243 -2.28 22.95 9.11
CA SER A 243 -0.81 22.85 9.14
C SER A 243 -0.20 22.01 8.02
N LEU A 244 -1.01 21.19 7.32
CA LEU A 244 -0.59 20.37 6.18
C LEU A 244 -1.18 20.88 4.86
N THR A 245 -1.94 21.99 4.88
CA THR A 245 -2.63 22.51 3.71
C THR A 245 -1.78 23.53 2.97
N HIS A 246 -1.37 23.20 1.75
CA HIS A 246 -0.80 24.15 0.80
C HIS A 246 -1.90 24.72 -0.11
N ILE A 247 -2.01 26.05 -0.14
CA ILE A 247 -3.03 26.74 -0.92
C ILE A 247 -2.43 27.18 -2.25
N ASN A 248 -2.85 26.54 -3.34
CA ASN A 248 -2.48 26.93 -4.71
C ASN A 248 -3.36 28.08 -5.21
N SER A 249 -4.63 28.12 -4.79
CA SER A 249 -5.58 29.19 -5.12
C SER A 249 -6.68 29.28 -4.07
N GLU A 250 -7.13 30.51 -3.80
CA GLU A 250 -8.28 30.79 -2.92
C GLU A 250 -9.60 30.99 -3.67
N ASN A 251 -9.56 31.27 -4.98
CA ASN A 251 -10.73 31.46 -5.84
C ASN A 251 -10.37 31.25 -7.33
N PRO A 252 -10.80 30.15 -7.98
CA PRO A 252 -11.50 29.01 -7.38
C PRO A 252 -10.62 28.33 -6.32
N PRO A 253 -11.20 27.74 -5.25
CA PRO A 253 -10.43 27.06 -4.21
C PRO A 253 -9.60 25.90 -4.81
N ASN A 254 -8.34 25.80 -4.42
CA ASN A 254 -7.45 24.70 -4.84
C ASN A 254 -6.40 24.42 -3.75
N TYR A 255 -6.61 23.34 -3.00
CA TYR A 255 -5.89 23.04 -1.76
C TYR A 255 -5.24 21.66 -1.84
N ALA A 256 -3.92 21.64 -1.69
CA ALA A 256 -3.07 20.45 -1.70
C ALA A 256 -2.75 20.03 -0.26
N PHE A 257 -3.06 18.79 0.12
CA PHE A 257 -2.74 18.25 1.45
C PHE A 257 -1.35 17.59 1.41
N VAL A 258 -0.35 18.32 1.88
CA VAL A 258 1.08 18.01 1.73
C VAL A 258 1.47 16.80 2.57
N ALA A 259 2.29 15.93 1.98
CA ALA A 259 2.81 14.75 2.63
C ALA A 259 4.33 14.82 2.84
N SER A 260 4.80 14.25 3.94
CA SER A 260 6.21 14.22 4.32
C SER A 260 6.58 12.94 5.08
N GLY A 261 7.86 12.57 5.04
CA GLY A 261 8.37 11.30 5.55
C GLY A 261 8.23 10.15 4.55
N GLY A 262 9.09 9.12 4.69
CA GLY A 262 9.04 7.90 3.89
C GLY A 262 8.96 8.15 2.37
N ALA A 263 8.04 7.45 1.70
CA ALA A 263 7.82 7.55 0.26
C ALA A 263 7.25 8.91 -0.20
N ALA A 264 6.61 9.68 0.69
CA ALA A 264 6.10 11.01 0.36
C ALA A 264 7.24 12.02 0.13
N GLY A 265 8.27 12.00 0.97
CA GLY A 265 9.47 12.83 0.83
C GLY A 265 9.52 14.01 1.81
N ASP A 266 9.86 15.19 1.29
CA ASP A 266 10.32 16.38 2.03
C ASP A 266 9.23 17.43 2.34
N GLY A 267 7.98 17.20 1.93
CA GLY A 267 6.93 18.23 1.95
C GLY A 267 6.86 19.09 0.69
N SER A 268 7.56 18.72 -0.40
CA SER A 268 7.34 19.28 -1.75
C SER A 268 6.20 18.59 -2.51
N TYR A 269 5.70 17.47 -2.00
CA TYR A 269 4.79 16.55 -2.69
C TYR A 269 3.44 16.42 -2.01
N VAL A 270 2.47 15.95 -2.79
CA VAL A 270 1.22 15.34 -2.32
C VAL A 270 1.26 13.87 -2.76
N VAL A 271 0.84 12.96 -1.88
CA VAL A 271 0.48 11.61 -2.31
C VAL A 271 -1.04 11.52 -2.38
N SER A 272 -1.56 10.65 -3.24
CA SER A 272 -3.00 10.36 -3.31
C SER A 272 -3.58 10.10 -1.92
N GLU A 273 -2.91 9.30 -1.10
CA GLU A 273 -3.27 9.00 0.29
C GLU A 273 -3.52 10.29 1.11
N SER A 274 -2.62 11.27 1.05
CA SER A 274 -2.72 12.50 1.83
C SER A 274 -3.88 13.38 1.36
N GLN A 275 -4.08 13.50 0.05
CA GLN A 275 -5.22 14.22 -0.50
C GLN A 275 -6.56 13.53 -0.16
N SER A 276 -6.58 12.19 -0.15
CA SER A 276 -7.76 11.40 0.20
C SER A 276 -8.17 11.59 1.66
N TYR A 277 -7.20 11.67 2.59
CA TYR A 277 -7.47 11.93 4.00
C TYR A 277 -8.11 13.32 4.22
N ALA A 278 -7.71 14.34 3.46
CA ALA A 278 -8.34 15.66 3.52
C ALA A 278 -9.79 15.64 3.00
N LEU A 279 -10.05 14.90 1.92
CA LEU A 279 -11.41 14.68 1.40
C LEU A 279 -12.29 13.90 2.39
N LEU A 280 -11.77 12.81 2.96
CA LEU A 280 -12.48 12.00 3.96
C LEU A 280 -12.82 12.82 5.21
N ILE A 281 -11.84 13.55 5.76
CA ILE A 281 -12.05 14.39 6.96
C ILE A 281 -13.08 15.48 6.66
N THR A 282 -12.95 16.22 5.56
CA THR A 282 -13.92 17.29 5.24
C THR A 282 -15.32 16.74 4.92
N GLY A 283 -15.41 15.60 4.22
CA GLY A 283 -16.67 14.91 3.96
C GLY A 283 -17.39 14.46 5.23
N VAL A 284 -16.70 13.82 6.18
CA VAL A 284 -17.25 13.41 7.47
C VAL A 284 -17.65 14.62 8.33
N VAL A 285 -16.85 15.70 8.36
CA VAL A 285 -17.18 16.93 9.10
C VAL A 285 -18.43 17.62 8.54
N LEU A 286 -18.62 17.62 7.21
CA LEU A 286 -19.82 18.14 6.59
C LEU A 286 -21.04 17.23 6.83
N ALA A 287 -20.90 15.91 6.69
CA ALA A 287 -22.01 14.96 6.88
C ALA A 287 -22.46 14.88 8.35
N SER A 288 -21.54 15.01 9.30
CA SER A 288 -21.84 15.07 10.74
C SER A 288 -22.17 16.48 11.25
N TRP A 289 -22.35 17.48 10.37
CA TRP A 289 -22.43 18.89 10.76
C TRP A 289 -23.57 19.20 11.72
N GLU A 290 -24.78 18.73 11.41
CA GLU A 290 -25.99 18.99 12.21
C GLU A 290 -25.90 18.40 13.62
N GLU A 291 -25.20 17.28 13.78
CA GLU A 291 -25.11 16.58 15.07
C GLU A 291 -23.86 16.92 15.89
N HIS A 292 -22.72 17.19 15.26
CA HIS A 292 -21.46 17.53 15.94
C HIS A 292 -20.92 18.92 15.55
N ALA A 293 -20.37 19.08 14.35
CA ALA A 293 -19.51 20.25 14.04
C ALA A 293 -20.23 21.60 14.20
N GLY A 294 -21.50 21.68 13.78
CA GLY A 294 -22.33 22.89 13.89
C GLY A 294 -22.81 23.25 15.30
N LYS A 295 -22.62 22.37 16.29
CA LYS A 295 -22.93 22.64 17.71
C LYS A 295 -21.75 23.27 18.46
N VAL A 296 -20.59 23.44 17.81
CA VAL A 296 -19.38 24.01 18.41
C VAL A 296 -19.38 25.53 18.23
N ALA A 297 -19.07 26.28 19.30
CA ALA A 297 -19.02 27.74 19.26
C ALA A 297 -17.98 28.24 18.23
N GLY A 298 -18.40 29.12 17.32
CA GLY A 298 -17.55 29.65 16.25
C GLY A 298 -17.36 28.72 15.05
N ALA A 299 -18.06 27.58 14.97
CA ALA A 299 -18.00 26.71 13.81
C ALA A 299 -18.65 27.33 12.56
N ASN A 300 -18.02 27.13 11.39
CA ASN A 300 -18.45 27.74 10.13
C ASN A 300 -18.57 26.70 9.01
N ARG A 301 -19.81 26.35 8.63
CA ARG A 301 -20.11 25.37 7.57
C ARG A 301 -19.60 25.80 6.21
N ALA A 302 -19.66 27.11 5.90
CA ALA A 302 -19.19 27.64 4.63
C ALA A 302 -17.66 27.51 4.47
N ALA A 303 -16.90 27.63 5.57
CA ALA A 303 -15.46 27.36 5.56
C ALA A 303 -15.18 25.88 5.26
N ALA A 304 -15.89 24.95 5.91
CA ALA A 304 -15.75 23.52 5.64
C ALA A 304 -16.15 23.14 4.19
N ILE A 305 -17.21 23.75 3.64
CA ILE A 305 -17.62 23.59 2.23
C ILE A 305 -16.53 24.08 1.28
N LYS A 306 -15.94 25.27 1.54
CA LYS A 306 -14.84 25.81 0.73
C LYS A 306 -13.59 24.93 0.80
N SER A 307 -13.27 24.38 1.97
CA SER A 307 -12.15 23.45 2.15
C SER A 307 -12.36 22.15 1.37
N PHE A 308 -13.55 21.53 1.46
CA PHE A 308 -13.87 20.36 0.64
C PHE A 308 -13.72 20.67 -0.86
N GLU A 309 -14.29 21.79 -1.34
CA GLU A 309 -14.16 22.22 -2.73
C GLU A 309 -12.70 22.35 -3.17
N GLY A 310 -11.85 22.96 -2.33
CA GLY A 310 -10.43 23.12 -2.64
C GLY A 310 -9.66 21.81 -2.69
N TYR A 311 -9.92 20.88 -1.78
CA TYR A 311 -9.30 19.55 -1.82
C TYR A 311 -9.82 18.72 -3.02
N PHE A 312 -11.10 18.83 -3.37
CA PHE A 312 -11.71 18.16 -4.52
C PHE A 312 -11.17 18.72 -5.84
N ASN A 313 -11.03 20.04 -5.96
CA ASN A 313 -10.41 20.67 -7.13
C ASN A 313 -8.94 20.27 -7.31
N PHE A 314 -8.17 20.06 -6.23
CA PHE A 314 -6.81 19.53 -6.37
C PHE A 314 -6.79 18.04 -6.71
N TRP A 315 -7.69 17.22 -6.16
CA TRP A 315 -7.86 15.81 -6.56
C TRP A 315 -8.17 15.67 -8.07
N LYS A 316 -9.09 16.49 -8.60
CA LYS A 316 -9.36 16.58 -10.03
C LYS A 316 -8.12 17.00 -10.84
N ASN A 317 -7.31 17.93 -10.34
CA ASN A 317 -6.05 18.32 -11.00
C ASN A 317 -5.02 17.19 -11.03
N MET A 318 -4.90 16.41 -9.94
CA MET A 318 -4.07 15.20 -9.91
C MET A 318 -4.52 14.23 -11.01
N CYS A 319 -5.81 13.88 -11.02
CA CYS A 319 -6.45 13.03 -12.05
C CYS A 319 -6.14 13.50 -13.49
N VAL A 320 -6.37 14.79 -13.78
CA VAL A 320 -6.10 15.36 -15.12
C VAL A 320 -4.62 15.25 -15.48
N SER A 321 -3.69 15.56 -14.56
CA SER A 321 -2.26 15.46 -14.86
C SER A 321 -1.78 14.01 -15.07
N SER A 322 -2.38 13.04 -14.38
CA SER A 322 -2.12 11.60 -14.58
C SER A 322 -2.59 11.08 -15.94
N SER A 323 -3.69 11.62 -16.48
CA SER A 323 -4.14 11.29 -17.84
C SER A 323 -3.17 11.71 -18.95
N GLN A 324 -2.20 12.57 -18.64
CA GLN A 324 -1.20 13.09 -19.60
C GLN A 324 0.09 12.27 -19.62
N HIS A 325 0.22 11.21 -18.80
CA HIS A 325 1.37 10.32 -18.84
C HIS A 325 1.18 9.16 -19.85
N ASP A 326 2.16 9.00 -20.75
CA ASP A 326 2.29 7.90 -21.75
C ASP A 326 2.25 6.46 -21.17
N ARG A 327 2.16 6.31 -19.85
CA ARG A 327 2.22 5.05 -19.10
C ARG A 327 0.97 4.82 -18.23
N HIS A 328 -0.14 5.49 -18.50
CA HIS A 328 -1.39 5.27 -17.75
C HIS A 328 -1.87 3.81 -17.87
N CYS A 329 -2.12 3.14 -16.73
CA CYS A 329 -2.57 1.74 -16.72
C CYS A 329 -4.09 1.58 -16.77
N GLN A 330 -4.83 2.67 -16.61
CA GLN A 330 -6.30 2.72 -16.57
C GLN A 330 -6.91 2.68 -17.98
N ASN A 331 -6.67 1.59 -18.71
CA ASN A 331 -6.95 1.51 -20.15
C ASN A 331 -8.40 1.09 -20.49
N GLY A 332 -9.03 1.87 -21.38
CA GLY A 332 -10.28 1.57 -22.06
C GLY A 332 -11.54 2.09 -21.35
N GLY A 333 -12.55 2.45 -22.16
CA GLY A 333 -13.72 3.23 -21.72
C GLY A 333 -13.46 4.73 -21.75
N ASN A 334 -14.46 5.54 -21.40
CA ASN A 334 -14.33 7.00 -21.28
C ASN A 334 -13.70 7.39 -19.93
N TYR A 335 -12.52 6.85 -19.63
CA TYR A 335 -11.72 7.15 -18.44
C TYR A 335 -10.38 7.74 -18.89
N CYS A 336 -9.75 8.59 -18.06
CA CYS A 336 -8.45 9.20 -18.36
C CYS A 336 -8.40 9.96 -19.70
N SER A 337 -9.50 10.52 -20.19
CA SER A 337 -9.57 11.17 -21.50
C SER A 337 -10.58 12.31 -21.49
N GLY A 338 -10.20 13.44 -20.88
CA GLY A 338 -11.12 14.56 -20.61
C GLY A 338 -12.24 14.19 -19.63
N SER A 339 -11.99 13.21 -18.76
CA SER A 339 -12.97 12.47 -17.97
C SER A 339 -12.34 11.96 -16.68
N VAL A 340 -13.19 11.47 -15.77
CA VAL A 340 -12.79 10.93 -14.46
C VAL A 340 -11.73 9.84 -14.61
N CYS A 341 -10.81 9.80 -13.64
CA CYS A 341 -9.89 8.71 -13.41
C CYS A 341 -9.50 8.65 -11.94
N LEU A 342 -8.69 7.66 -11.60
CA LEU A 342 -7.95 7.58 -10.34
C LEU A 342 -6.62 8.32 -10.54
N PRO A 343 -6.16 9.19 -9.61
CA PRO A 343 -4.90 9.91 -9.77
C PRO A 343 -3.71 8.96 -9.61
N ASP A 344 -2.56 9.29 -10.20
CA ASP A 344 -1.31 8.62 -9.84
C ASP A 344 -0.98 8.85 -8.35
N TRP A 345 -0.24 7.93 -7.74
CA TRP A 345 -0.05 7.94 -6.29
C TRP A 345 0.76 9.13 -5.76
N LYS A 346 1.53 9.84 -6.60
CA LYS A 346 2.41 10.95 -6.19
C LYS A 346 2.47 12.10 -7.20
N HIS A 347 2.28 13.32 -6.69
CA HIS A 347 2.23 14.59 -7.43
C HIS A 347 3.06 15.67 -6.72
N TRP A 348 3.44 16.73 -7.42
CA TRP A 348 3.91 17.97 -6.78
C TRP A 348 2.75 18.66 -6.07
N LYS A 349 3.00 19.35 -4.95
CA LYS A 349 1.95 20.12 -4.25
C LYS A 349 1.36 21.29 -5.07
N THR A 350 2.07 21.72 -6.12
CA THR A 350 1.63 22.70 -7.12
C THR A 350 0.86 22.07 -8.29
N GLY A 351 0.61 20.76 -8.27
CA GLY A 351 0.04 19.98 -9.37
C GLY A 351 1.09 19.45 -10.35
N GLY A 352 0.69 18.43 -11.11
CA GLY A 352 1.58 17.68 -12.00
C GLY A 352 2.03 16.35 -11.37
N SER A 353 1.88 15.27 -12.13
CA SER A 353 2.28 13.92 -11.73
C SER A 353 3.81 13.76 -11.64
N VAL A 354 4.27 12.89 -10.75
CA VAL A 354 5.70 12.60 -10.50
C VAL A 354 6.01 11.12 -10.75
N GLU A 355 5.12 10.25 -10.31
CA GLU A 355 5.17 8.79 -10.49
C GLU A 355 3.88 8.31 -11.15
N THR A 356 3.84 7.09 -11.67
CA THR A 356 2.64 6.54 -12.34
C THR A 356 1.85 5.59 -11.45
N GLY A 357 0.54 5.46 -11.69
CA GLY A 357 -0.34 4.44 -11.12
C GLY A 357 -1.01 4.85 -9.81
N ALA A 358 -2.31 4.57 -9.69
CA ALA A 358 -3.13 4.93 -8.53
C ALA A 358 -2.94 3.97 -7.34
N ALA A 359 -3.17 4.48 -6.12
CA ALA A 359 -3.08 3.73 -4.86
C ALA A 359 -4.50 3.46 -4.31
N PRO A 360 -4.93 2.20 -4.10
CA PRO A 360 -6.34 1.89 -3.85
C PRO A 360 -6.86 2.37 -2.50
N ASP A 361 -6.04 2.40 -1.46
CA ASP A 361 -6.40 2.95 -0.16
C ASP A 361 -6.71 4.45 -0.24
N ALA A 362 -5.98 5.20 -1.08
CA ALA A 362 -6.28 6.59 -1.37
C ALA A 362 -7.57 6.76 -2.20
N ASP A 363 -7.78 5.90 -3.19
CA ASP A 363 -8.95 5.98 -4.06
C ASP A 363 -10.25 5.72 -3.27
N GLU A 364 -10.28 4.69 -2.40
CA GLU A 364 -11.47 4.37 -1.61
C GLU A 364 -11.80 5.46 -0.57
N ASP A 365 -10.79 6.06 0.07
CA ASP A 365 -10.98 7.16 1.03
C ASP A 365 -11.45 8.46 0.35
N ALA A 366 -10.89 8.79 -0.82
CA ALA A 366 -11.31 9.96 -1.59
C ALA A 366 -12.75 9.82 -2.08
N ILE A 367 -13.12 8.65 -2.61
CA ILE A 367 -14.49 8.40 -3.09
C ILE A 367 -15.50 8.51 -1.94
N VAL A 368 -15.23 7.91 -0.78
CA VAL A 368 -16.12 8.04 0.38
C VAL A 368 -16.20 9.49 0.86
N GLY A 369 -15.08 10.20 0.97
CA GLY A 369 -15.08 11.63 1.34
C GLY A 369 -15.96 12.49 0.44
N ILE A 370 -15.91 12.24 -0.89
CA ILE A 370 -16.76 12.90 -1.88
C ILE A 370 -18.24 12.52 -1.71
N ILE A 371 -18.56 11.22 -1.54
CA ILE A 371 -19.92 10.74 -1.31
C ILE A 371 -20.54 11.38 -0.05
N LEU A 372 -19.77 11.49 1.04
CA LEU A 372 -20.24 12.10 2.29
C LEU A 372 -20.45 13.60 2.15
N ALA A 373 -19.58 14.33 1.46
CA ALA A 373 -19.78 15.75 1.17
C ALA A 373 -21.01 16.01 0.29
N VAL A 374 -21.26 15.17 -0.72
CA VAL A 374 -22.48 15.20 -1.54
C VAL A 374 -23.72 14.94 -0.66
N SER A 375 -23.68 13.93 0.20
CA SER A 375 -24.76 13.62 1.16
C SER A 375 -25.06 14.77 2.12
N ALA A 376 -24.02 15.46 2.58
CA ALA A 376 -24.10 16.56 3.54
C ALA A 376 -24.87 17.78 3.02
N VAL A 377 -24.89 17.99 1.69
CA VAL A 377 -25.51 19.16 1.03
C VAL A 377 -26.66 18.78 0.08
N ALA A 378 -27.00 17.50 -0.05
CA ALA A 378 -28.06 17.03 -0.94
C ALA A 378 -29.43 17.63 -0.63
N ASN A 379 -29.71 17.92 0.65
CA ASN A 379 -30.95 18.56 1.10
C ASN A 379 -30.82 20.09 1.28
N ASP A 380 -29.69 20.70 0.90
CA ASP A 380 -29.55 22.16 0.90
C ASP A 380 -30.46 22.78 -0.18
N ILE A 381 -31.15 23.87 0.18
CA ILE A 381 -32.03 24.67 -0.70
C ILE A 381 -31.22 25.25 -1.87
N SER A 382 -30.00 25.73 -1.59
CA SER A 382 -29.03 26.17 -2.58
C SER A 382 -27.79 25.30 -2.46
N LYS A 383 -27.64 24.35 -3.39
CA LYS A 383 -26.49 23.44 -3.43
C LYS A 383 -25.20 24.17 -3.82
N PRO A 384 -24.03 23.77 -3.31
CA PRO A 384 -22.74 24.26 -3.80
C PRO A 384 -22.55 23.96 -5.29
N MET A 385 -21.82 24.82 -6.02
CA MET A 385 -21.60 24.67 -7.47
C MET A 385 -20.90 23.34 -7.85
N TRP A 386 -20.14 22.75 -6.92
CA TRP A 386 -19.46 21.47 -7.13
C TRP A 386 -20.38 20.24 -6.97
N TYR A 387 -21.63 20.37 -6.51
CA TYR A 387 -22.48 19.24 -6.11
C TYR A 387 -22.66 18.19 -7.22
N ASP A 388 -23.17 18.57 -8.39
CA ASP A 388 -23.46 17.62 -9.47
C ASP A 388 -22.19 17.02 -10.08
N GLU A 389 -21.11 17.81 -10.15
CA GLU A 389 -19.80 17.34 -10.59
C GLU A 389 -19.23 16.31 -9.60
N ALA A 390 -19.25 16.60 -8.30
CA ALA A 390 -18.80 15.69 -7.24
C ALA A 390 -19.64 14.40 -7.20
N ARG A 391 -20.96 14.51 -7.37
CA ARG A 391 -21.88 13.35 -7.44
C ARG A 391 -21.56 12.47 -8.64
N SER A 392 -21.34 13.06 -9.83
CA SER A 392 -20.91 12.32 -11.03
C SER A 392 -19.47 11.80 -10.92
N TRP A 393 -18.59 12.46 -10.18
CA TRP A 393 -17.21 12.04 -9.98
C TRP A 393 -17.15 10.80 -9.08
N ALA A 394 -17.90 10.78 -7.98
CA ALA A 394 -18.02 9.63 -7.11
C ALA A 394 -18.49 8.38 -7.85
N ASP A 395 -19.57 8.45 -8.64
CA ASP A 395 -20.11 7.28 -9.35
C ASP A 395 -19.13 6.73 -10.40
N ALA A 396 -18.49 7.63 -11.17
CA ALA A 396 -17.49 7.25 -12.14
C ALA A 396 -16.23 6.65 -11.48
N SER A 397 -15.77 7.23 -10.37
CA SER A 397 -14.60 6.73 -9.61
C SER A 397 -14.90 5.40 -8.91
N SER A 398 -16.12 5.14 -8.43
CA SER A 398 -16.52 3.83 -7.90
C SER A 398 -16.40 2.73 -8.96
N THR A 399 -16.90 2.96 -10.19
CA THR A 399 -16.68 2.01 -11.30
C THR A 399 -15.19 1.92 -11.69
N ALA A 400 -14.45 3.03 -11.69
CA ALA A 400 -13.01 3.02 -12.01
C ALA A 400 -12.19 2.19 -11.01
N PHE A 401 -12.49 2.31 -9.71
CA PHE A 401 -11.87 1.51 -8.65
C PHE A 401 -12.07 0.01 -8.90
N PHE A 402 -13.30 -0.43 -9.14
CA PHE A 402 -13.60 -1.83 -9.42
C PHE A 402 -12.99 -2.33 -10.75
N ARG A 403 -12.85 -1.46 -11.75
CA ARG A 403 -12.25 -1.80 -13.04
C ARG A 403 -10.72 -1.93 -12.96
N PHE A 404 -10.06 -1.04 -12.23
CA PHE A 404 -8.60 -0.88 -12.30
C PHE A 404 -7.87 -1.36 -11.04
N ASN A 405 -8.42 -1.14 -9.85
CA ASN A 405 -7.79 -1.50 -8.57
C ASN A 405 -8.19 -2.87 -8.04
N VAL A 406 -9.29 -3.47 -8.51
CA VAL A 406 -9.71 -4.82 -8.10
C VAL A 406 -9.24 -5.87 -9.11
N ASP A 407 -8.77 -7.02 -8.63
CA ASP A 407 -8.53 -8.23 -9.41
C ASP A 407 -9.81 -9.07 -9.49
N SER A 408 -10.42 -9.08 -10.69
CA SER A 408 -11.63 -9.82 -11.01
C SER A 408 -11.37 -11.22 -11.60
N SER A 409 -10.11 -11.67 -11.70
CA SER A 409 -9.79 -13.00 -12.23
C SER A 409 -10.17 -14.14 -11.26
N LYS A 410 -10.30 -13.81 -9.98
CA LYS A 410 -10.65 -14.73 -8.89
C LYS A 410 -12.16 -14.72 -8.69
N SER A 411 -12.82 -15.79 -9.13
CA SER A 411 -14.29 -15.89 -9.15
C SER A 411 -14.94 -16.20 -7.79
N ALA A 412 -14.15 -16.59 -6.79
CA ALA A 412 -14.64 -16.94 -5.44
C ALA A 412 -14.53 -15.78 -4.44
N TYR A 413 -13.65 -14.80 -4.69
CA TYR A 413 -13.43 -13.61 -3.88
C TYR A 413 -12.67 -12.58 -4.72
N ARG A 414 -13.00 -11.29 -4.56
CA ARG A 414 -12.31 -10.19 -5.25
C ARG A 414 -11.18 -9.65 -4.38
N MET A 415 -10.03 -9.36 -5.00
CA MET A 415 -8.82 -8.91 -4.29
C MET A 415 -8.52 -7.45 -4.65
N VAL A 416 -8.09 -6.67 -3.67
CA VAL A 416 -7.61 -5.29 -3.91
C VAL A 416 -6.14 -5.36 -4.26
N LYS A 417 -5.78 -4.84 -5.44
CA LYS A 417 -4.39 -4.77 -5.91
C LYS A 417 -3.57 -3.85 -5.02
N LEU A 418 -2.27 -3.76 -5.29
CA LEU A 418 -1.43 -2.72 -4.69
C LEU A 418 -1.50 -1.39 -5.46
N GLY A 419 -2.07 -1.38 -6.68
CA GLY A 419 -2.34 -0.19 -7.46
C GLY A 419 -2.91 -0.49 -8.84
N SER A 420 -3.34 0.55 -9.56
CA SER A 420 -3.89 0.40 -10.92
C SER A 420 -2.86 -0.11 -11.94
N CYS A 421 -1.57 0.00 -11.63
CA CYS A 421 -0.45 -0.41 -12.48
C CYS A 421 0.30 -1.67 -11.98
N TRP A 422 0.08 -2.15 -10.76
CA TRP A 422 0.83 -3.28 -10.17
C TRP A 422 -0.01 -4.08 -9.17
N GLY A 423 0.22 -5.40 -9.12
CA GLY A 423 -0.52 -6.32 -8.26
C GLY A 423 0.39 -7.16 -7.37
N GLY A 424 0.37 -6.85 -6.07
CA GLY A 424 0.79 -7.78 -5.01
C GLY A 424 2.25 -7.75 -4.55
N TRP A 425 2.44 -8.17 -3.30
CA TRP A 425 3.74 -8.60 -2.74
C TRP A 425 4.08 -10.05 -3.11
N ASP A 426 3.08 -10.81 -3.59
CA ASP A 426 3.17 -12.21 -3.98
C ASP A 426 2.11 -12.55 -5.05
N ASN A 427 2.00 -13.83 -5.44
CA ASN A 427 1.00 -14.31 -6.40
C ASN A 427 -0.47 -14.15 -5.96
N ASN A 428 -0.73 -13.87 -4.66
CA ASN A 428 -2.07 -13.65 -4.15
C ASN A 428 -2.45 -12.17 -4.22
N GLY A 429 -1.55 -11.32 -3.71
CA GLY A 429 -1.50 -9.88 -3.90
C GLY A 429 -2.55 -9.08 -3.13
N ASN A 430 -2.20 -8.63 -1.92
CA ASN A 430 -2.95 -7.69 -1.08
C ASN A 430 -1.98 -6.77 -0.31
N ASN A 431 -2.49 -5.65 0.22
CA ASN A 431 -2.03 -5.05 1.48
C ASN A 431 -3.25 -5.07 2.43
N PRO A 432 -3.18 -5.63 3.66
CA PRO A 432 -4.32 -5.70 4.58
C PRO A 432 -5.02 -4.36 4.83
N SER A 433 -4.26 -3.27 4.85
CA SER A 433 -4.77 -1.92 5.11
C SER A 433 -5.59 -1.30 3.98
N TYR A 434 -5.57 -1.91 2.79
CA TYR A 434 -6.33 -1.48 1.61
C TYR A 434 -7.69 -2.21 1.51
N HIS A 435 -8.13 -2.90 2.56
CA HIS A 435 -9.40 -3.65 2.57
C HIS A 435 -10.44 -2.91 3.42
N SER A 436 -11.19 -1.99 2.83
CA SER A 436 -12.26 -1.23 3.50
C SER A 436 -13.68 -1.74 3.15
N PRO A 437 -14.21 -2.77 3.85
CA PRO A 437 -15.57 -3.27 3.60
C PRO A 437 -16.63 -2.16 3.73
N GLY A 438 -16.47 -1.24 4.69
CA GLY A 438 -17.35 -0.09 4.84
C GLY A 438 -17.35 0.83 3.62
N SER A 439 -16.18 1.13 3.04
CA SER A 439 -16.09 1.91 1.80
C SER A 439 -16.76 1.20 0.62
N TYR A 440 -16.69 -0.13 0.55
CA TYR A 440 -17.34 -0.90 -0.52
C TYR A 440 -18.86 -0.89 -0.39
N ARG A 441 -19.41 -1.03 0.82
CA ARG A 441 -20.87 -0.89 1.05
C ARG A 441 -21.34 0.55 0.73
N ILE A 442 -20.60 1.58 1.15
CA ILE A 442 -20.92 2.99 0.85
C ILE A 442 -20.95 3.25 -0.67
N MET A 443 -19.91 2.80 -1.41
CA MET A 443 -19.88 2.95 -2.87
C MET A 443 -20.99 2.17 -3.56
N ARG A 444 -21.31 0.95 -3.10
CA ARG A 444 -22.41 0.13 -3.61
C ARG A 444 -23.75 0.85 -3.50
N ASP A 445 -24.08 1.33 -2.31
CA ASP A 445 -25.41 1.89 -2.02
C ASP A 445 -25.58 3.28 -2.65
N PHE A 446 -24.48 4.04 -2.79
CA PHE A 446 -24.42 5.24 -3.62
C PHE A 446 -24.61 4.92 -5.13
N GLN A 447 -23.96 3.88 -5.68
CA GLN A 447 -24.15 3.51 -7.09
C GLN A 447 -25.57 3.00 -7.40
N GLN A 448 -26.23 2.32 -6.44
CA GLN A 448 -27.62 1.88 -6.58
C GLN A 448 -28.61 3.05 -6.66
N SER A 449 -28.36 4.11 -5.90
CA SER A 449 -29.23 5.30 -5.78
C SER A 449 -28.86 6.43 -6.76
N TYR A 450 -27.74 6.35 -7.46
CA TYR A 450 -27.34 7.32 -8.49
C TYR A 450 -28.18 7.18 -9.77
N ASP A 451 -28.99 8.21 -10.02
CA ASP A 451 -29.91 8.41 -11.15
C ASP A 451 -29.35 9.29 -12.28
N GLY A 452 -28.12 9.80 -12.10
CA GLY A 452 -27.46 10.68 -13.06
C GLY A 452 -26.97 9.97 -14.34
N PRO A 453 -26.51 10.74 -15.36
CA PRO A 453 -25.98 10.16 -16.59
C PRO A 453 -24.62 9.47 -16.35
N ARG A 454 -24.44 8.30 -16.98
CA ARG A 454 -23.21 7.49 -16.95
C ARG A 454 -22.56 7.48 -18.34
N ASN A 455 -21.82 8.55 -18.66
CA ASN A 455 -21.40 8.89 -20.02
C ASN A 455 -20.24 8.02 -20.57
N GLY A 456 -20.54 6.74 -20.84
CA GLY A 456 -19.59 5.78 -21.43
C GLY A 456 -19.06 4.72 -20.46
N TYR A 457 -19.78 4.48 -19.36
CA TYR A 457 -19.50 3.42 -18.39
C TYR A 457 -20.81 2.88 -17.80
N ASN A 458 -20.73 1.71 -17.14
CA ASN A 458 -21.83 1.10 -16.41
C ASN A 458 -21.56 1.15 -14.90
N ALA A 459 -22.59 1.07 -14.07
CA ALA A 459 -22.43 0.79 -12.64
C ALA A 459 -21.84 -0.62 -12.42
N VAL A 460 -21.17 -0.83 -11.29
CA VAL A 460 -20.71 -2.15 -10.85
C VAL A 460 -21.95 -2.97 -10.46
N SER A 461 -22.13 -4.16 -11.06
CA SER A 461 -23.37 -4.92 -10.88
C SER A 461 -23.49 -5.54 -9.48
N GLN A 462 -24.71 -5.79 -8.99
CA GLN A 462 -24.90 -6.20 -7.58
C GLN A 462 -24.19 -7.52 -7.22
N SER A 463 -24.03 -8.44 -8.17
CA SER A 463 -23.23 -9.66 -8.01
C SER A 463 -21.72 -9.44 -7.85
N GLU A 464 -21.22 -8.27 -8.23
CA GLU A 464 -19.80 -7.92 -8.25
C GLU A 464 -19.30 -7.21 -6.99
N TRP A 465 -20.22 -6.70 -6.17
CA TRP A 465 -19.95 -6.23 -4.81
C TRP A 465 -19.80 -7.39 -3.81
N ASN A 466 -20.21 -8.60 -4.19
CA ASN A 466 -20.12 -9.80 -3.34
C ASN A 466 -18.71 -10.40 -3.37
N GLY A 467 -17.78 -9.80 -2.62
CA GLY A 467 -16.45 -10.33 -2.36
C GLY A 467 -15.99 -10.00 -0.95
N GLY A 468 -15.81 -11.02 -0.11
CA GLY A 468 -15.26 -10.83 1.24
C GLY A 468 -13.79 -10.41 1.19
N SER A 469 -13.35 -9.60 2.17
CA SER A 469 -11.98 -9.15 2.35
C SER A 469 -11.04 -10.31 2.71
N GLY A 470 -10.57 -11.03 1.67
CA GLY A 470 -9.79 -12.28 1.76
C GLY A 470 -8.35 -12.11 2.25
N THR A 471 -8.17 -11.48 3.42
CA THR A 471 -6.88 -11.06 3.95
C THR A 471 -6.46 -11.89 5.18
N PRO A 472 -5.37 -12.68 5.11
CA PRO A 472 -4.90 -13.46 6.24
C PRO A 472 -4.32 -12.61 7.40
N GLN A 473 -4.58 -13.06 8.63
CA GLN A 473 -4.26 -12.36 9.88
C GLN A 473 -2.75 -12.37 10.28
N TYR A 474 -1.83 -12.20 9.33
CA TYR A 474 -0.39 -12.20 9.63
C TYR A 474 0.48 -11.24 8.78
N GLN A 475 -0.07 -10.52 7.80
CA GLN A 475 0.67 -9.50 7.04
C GLN A 475 0.71 -8.14 7.78
N TYR A 476 0.98 -8.14 9.08
CA TYR A 476 0.90 -6.91 9.88
C TYR A 476 2.24 -6.16 10.02
N GLY A 477 2.15 -4.84 9.92
CA GLY A 477 3.16 -3.84 10.25
C GLY A 477 2.46 -2.50 10.48
N ALA A 478 3.19 -1.38 10.52
CA ALA A 478 2.60 -0.05 10.79
C ALA A 478 1.44 0.29 9.82
N GLU A 479 1.62 0.06 8.51
CA GLU A 479 0.58 0.12 7.48
C GLU A 479 -0.69 -0.61 7.87
N ALA A 480 -0.56 -1.85 8.33
CA ALA A 480 -1.67 -2.75 8.63
C ALA A 480 -2.39 -2.43 9.94
N SER A 481 -1.89 -1.50 10.77
CA SER A 481 -2.68 -0.96 11.88
C SER A 481 -3.96 -0.28 11.36
N ARG A 482 -3.88 0.37 10.18
CA ARG A 482 -4.99 1.00 9.44
C ARG A 482 -6.14 0.02 9.14
N THR A 483 -5.88 -1.29 9.06
CA THR A 483 -6.92 -2.33 8.95
C THR A 483 -7.95 -2.26 10.09
N THR A 484 -7.52 -1.85 11.28
CA THR A 484 -8.42 -1.64 12.43
C THR A 484 -9.41 -0.51 12.18
N PHE A 485 -8.94 0.59 11.59
CA PHE A 485 -9.79 1.68 11.12
C PHE A 485 -10.73 1.22 9.99
N ARG A 486 -10.24 0.48 8.99
CA ARG A 486 -11.06 -0.05 7.89
C ARG A 486 -12.27 -0.85 8.37
N VAL A 487 -12.09 -1.64 9.43
CA VAL A 487 -13.18 -2.44 10.04
C VAL A 487 -14.03 -1.61 11.03
N ALA A 488 -13.43 -0.66 11.76
CA ALA A 488 -14.19 0.28 12.60
C ALA A 488 -15.09 1.21 11.77
N MET A 489 -14.70 1.54 10.54
CA MET A 489 -15.52 2.28 9.58
C MET A 489 -16.71 1.45 9.08
N ASP A 490 -16.54 0.15 8.82
CA ASP A 490 -17.68 -0.76 8.54
C ASP A 490 -18.63 -0.83 9.74
N ALA A 491 -18.10 -0.86 10.97
CA ALA A 491 -18.90 -0.82 12.19
C ALA A 491 -19.67 0.50 12.40
N ALA A 492 -19.04 1.64 12.13
CA ALA A 492 -19.64 2.96 12.27
C ALA A 492 -20.74 3.24 11.23
N PHE A 493 -20.62 2.65 10.03
CA PHE A 493 -21.61 2.82 8.95
C PHE A 493 -22.67 1.72 8.90
N TYR A 494 -22.35 0.49 9.30
CA TYR A 494 -23.22 -0.69 9.19
C TYR A 494 -23.32 -1.42 10.54
N PRO A 495 -23.85 -0.77 11.59
CA PRO A 495 -23.94 -1.34 12.93
C PRO A 495 -24.81 -2.59 13.00
N GLU A 496 -25.78 -2.74 12.10
CA GLU A 496 -26.63 -3.94 11.95
C GLU A 496 -25.87 -5.14 11.34
N SER A 497 -24.80 -4.89 10.59
CA SER A 497 -23.90 -5.91 10.03
C SER A 497 -22.88 -6.45 11.05
N SER A 498 -23.21 -6.41 12.35
CA SER A 498 -22.28 -6.64 13.47
C SER A 498 -21.56 -7.99 13.45
N LEU A 499 -22.18 -9.03 12.90
CA LEU A 499 -21.58 -10.36 12.77
C LEU A 499 -20.34 -10.38 11.84
N ASP A 500 -20.24 -9.43 10.90
CA ASP A 500 -19.11 -9.32 9.97
C ASP A 500 -17.88 -8.69 10.65
N TRP A 501 -18.06 -7.54 11.31
CA TRP A 501 -16.96 -6.73 11.86
C TRP A 501 -16.62 -7.01 13.33
N SER A 502 -17.61 -7.42 14.15
CA SER A 502 -17.43 -7.61 15.60
C SER A 502 -16.31 -8.61 15.95
N PRO A 503 -16.18 -9.78 15.30
CA PRO A 503 -15.14 -10.76 15.64
C PRO A 503 -13.71 -10.23 15.50
N TYR A 504 -13.48 -9.26 14.61
CA TYR A 504 -12.18 -8.62 14.40
C TYR A 504 -11.90 -7.56 15.48
N LEU A 505 -12.78 -6.56 15.63
CA LEU A 505 -12.58 -5.46 16.59
C LEU A 505 -12.53 -5.95 18.05
N SER A 506 -13.35 -6.97 18.36
CA SER A 506 -13.35 -7.65 19.66
C SER A 506 -11.98 -8.18 20.10
N ALA A 507 -11.14 -8.62 19.15
CA ALA A 507 -9.81 -9.14 19.48
C ALA A 507 -8.84 -8.05 19.93
N PHE A 508 -8.94 -6.85 19.34
CA PHE A 508 -8.18 -5.67 19.76
C PHE A 508 -8.72 -5.12 21.08
N HIS A 509 -10.05 -4.96 21.20
CA HIS A 509 -10.67 -4.44 22.41
C HIS A 509 -10.40 -5.35 23.64
N TRP A 510 -10.44 -6.68 23.49
CA TRP A 510 -10.07 -7.61 24.57
C TRP A 510 -8.61 -7.46 25.01
N ARG A 511 -7.66 -7.26 24.09
CA ARG A 511 -6.25 -6.97 24.43
C ARG A 511 -6.13 -5.64 25.16
N LEU A 512 -6.69 -4.57 24.61
CA LEU A 512 -6.70 -3.24 25.24
C LEU A 512 -7.31 -3.30 26.65
N LYS A 513 -8.40 -4.04 26.86
CA LYS A 513 -9.05 -4.19 28.18
C LYS A 513 -8.18 -4.93 29.21
N ASN A 514 -7.33 -5.85 28.78
CA ASN A 514 -6.48 -6.62 29.71
C ASN A 514 -5.20 -5.89 30.13
N TYR A 515 -4.82 -4.83 29.41
CA TYR A 515 -3.63 -4.02 29.68
C TYR A 515 -3.95 -2.54 30.00
N PHE A 516 -5.23 -2.18 30.13
CA PHE A 516 -5.65 -0.83 30.49
C PHE A 516 -5.35 -0.53 31.95
N ASP A 517 -4.54 0.50 32.21
CA ASP A 517 -4.38 1.08 33.54
C ASP A 517 -5.51 2.11 33.79
N PRO A 518 -6.47 1.84 34.70
CA PRO A 518 -7.56 2.76 34.97
C PRO A 518 -7.16 3.97 35.83
N GLN A 519 -5.98 3.94 36.48
CA GLN A 519 -5.46 5.07 37.27
C GLN A 519 -4.74 6.06 36.36
N ASN A 520 -3.80 5.56 35.55
CA ASN A 520 -3.02 6.37 34.60
C ASN A 520 -3.73 6.61 33.26
N ARG A 521 -4.87 5.94 33.01
CA ARG A 521 -5.67 6.00 31.77
C ARG A 521 -4.83 5.74 30.52
N SER A 522 -4.05 4.66 30.57
CA SER A 522 -3.02 4.39 29.58
C SER A 522 -2.85 2.88 29.33
N TRP A 523 -1.95 2.57 28.39
CA TRP A 523 -1.55 1.21 28.05
C TRP A 523 -0.02 1.13 27.92
N PRO A 524 0.62 0.05 28.39
CA PRO A 524 2.04 -0.18 28.15
C PRO A 524 2.30 -0.58 26.69
N SER A 525 3.53 -0.33 26.20
CA SER A 525 3.92 -0.68 24.83
C SER A 525 3.82 -2.19 24.54
N ASN A 526 3.95 -3.05 25.57
CA ASN A 526 3.81 -4.51 25.43
C ASN A 526 2.35 -5.04 25.36
N THR A 527 1.33 -4.17 25.31
CA THR A 527 -0.10 -4.55 25.17
C THR A 527 -0.37 -5.44 23.96
N PHE A 528 0.33 -5.17 22.85
CA PHE A 528 0.30 -5.98 21.64
C PHE A 528 1.64 -6.71 21.51
N GLN A 529 1.60 -8.00 21.76
CA GLN A 529 2.77 -8.88 21.68
C GLN A 529 3.23 -9.07 20.23
N SER A 530 4.53 -9.29 20.05
CA SER A 530 5.11 -9.75 18.79
C SER A 530 4.40 -10.99 18.25
N CYS A 531 4.15 -11.01 16.95
CA CYS A 531 3.42 -12.09 16.29
C CYS A 531 4.37 -12.94 15.47
N ARG A 532 4.40 -14.27 15.70
CA ARG A 532 5.13 -15.21 14.84
C ARG A 532 4.32 -15.47 13.58
N GLY A 533 4.93 -15.30 12.41
CA GLY A 533 4.31 -15.61 11.13
C GLY A 533 4.21 -17.12 10.91
N PRO A 534 3.24 -17.61 10.11
CA PRO A 534 3.23 -19.00 9.67
C PRO A 534 4.55 -19.33 8.95
N ASN A 535 5.27 -20.32 9.46
CA ASN A 535 6.60 -20.75 8.98
C ASN A 535 7.76 -19.73 9.23
N THR A 536 7.61 -18.72 10.10
CA THR A 536 8.77 -17.91 10.56
C THR A 536 9.34 -18.45 11.87
N SER A 537 10.67 -18.48 11.98
CA SER A 537 11.37 -18.74 13.26
C SER A 537 11.52 -17.47 14.12
N GLN A 538 11.38 -16.29 13.51
CA GLN A 538 11.42 -14.97 14.15
C GLN A 538 10.03 -14.50 14.56
N ASP A 539 9.96 -13.77 15.68
CA ASP A 539 8.77 -13.04 16.13
C ASP A 539 8.78 -11.61 15.57
N ILE A 540 7.68 -11.20 14.93
CA ILE A 540 7.57 -9.88 14.30
C ILE A 540 7.04 -8.88 15.32
N GLN A 541 7.83 -7.83 15.63
CA GLN A 541 7.49 -6.70 16.52
C GLN A 541 6.48 -5.74 15.86
N VAL A 542 5.34 -6.28 15.38
CA VAL A 542 4.29 -5.56 14.61
C VAL A 542 3.87 -4.24 15.26
N PHE A 543 3.70 -4.28 16.58
CA PHE A 543 3.24 -3.18 17.43
C PHE A 543 4.33 -2.74 18.43
N GLY A 544 5.62 -2.92 18.07
CA GLY A 544 6.75 -2.42 18.84
C GLY A 544 6.59 -0.92 19.11
N ASP A 545 6.56 -0.54 20.38
CA ASP A 545 6.31 0.82 20.86
C ASP A 545 5.10 1.53 20.21
N TRP A 546 4.04 0.77 19.89
CA TRP A 546 2.81 1.29 19.27
C TRP A 546 2.22 2.50 20.00
N SER A 547 2.29 2.51 21.34
CA SER A 547 1.81 3.57 22.24
C SER A 547 2.51 4.91 22.02
N ASN A 548 3.68 4.92 21.38
CA ASN A 548 4.51 6.09 21.17
C ASN A 548 4.37 6.64 19.74
N ASN A 549 3.75 5.89 18.82
CA ASN A 549 3.61 6.27 17.41
C ASN A 549 2.13 6.44 17.00
N ALA A 550 1.70 7.67 16.74
CA ALA A 550 0.31 7.99 16.40
C ALA A 550 -0.18 7.33 15.11
N PHE A 551 0.72 7.00 14.18
CA PHE A 551 0.40 6.23 12.98
C PHE A 551 -0.06 4.80 13.31
N ILE A 552 0.30 4.27 14.49
CA ILE A 552 -0.08 2.94 14.96
C ILE A 552 -1.16 3.02 16.04
N TYR A 553 -1.01 3.85 17.08
CA TYR A 553 -2.01 3.93 18.14
C TYR A 553 -3.34 4.54 17.68
N GLY A 554 -3.33 5.49 16.74
CA GLY A 554 -4.54 6.09 16.19
C GLY A 554 -5.49 5.03 15.62
N PRO A 555 -5.10 4.33 14.55
CA PRO A 555 -5.90 3.24 13.98
C PRO A 555 -6.28 2.18 15.01
N THR A 556 -5.34 1.80 15.89
CA THR A 556 -5.57 0.77 16.91
C THR A 556 -6.68 1.15 17.88
N TYR A 557 -6.74 2.42 18.32
CA TYR A 557 -7.78 2.90 19.22
C TYR A 557 -9.17 2.92 18.57
N THR A 558 -9.30 3.00 17.25
CA THR A 558 -10.62 2.96 16.57
C THR A 558 -11.40 1.68 16.89
N SER A 559 -10.74 0.59 17.28
CA SER A 559 -11.41 -0.63 17.78
C SER A 559 -12.26 -0.43 19.03
N LEU A 560 -12.01 0.62 19.82
CA LEU A 560 -12.71 0.90 21.08
C LEU A 560 -14.14 1.39 20.90
N ILE A 561 -14.58 1.72 19.68
CA ILE A 561 -16.01 1.97 19.44
C ILE A 561 -16.83 0.69 19.62
N ALA A 562 -16.28 -0.49 19.29
CA ALA A 562 -17.02 -1.74 19.31
C ALA A 562 -16.91 -2.44 20.68
N ALA A 563 -17.89 -2.22 21.56
CA ALA A 563 -17.90 -2.77 22.91
C ALA A 563 -18.97 -3.84 23.12
N SER A 564 -18.60 -5.04 23.57
CA SER A 564 -19.58 -5.90 24.23
C SER A 564 -20.09 -5.24 25.51
N PRO A 565 -21.41 -5.30 25.80
CA PRO A 565 -21.97 -4.88 27.09
C PRO A 565 -21.31 -5.52 28.32
N SER A 566 -20.64 -6.67 28.17
CA SER A 566 -19.93 -7.35 29.26
C SER A 566 -18.53 -6.79 29.57
N ILE A 567 -18.05 -5.79 28.83
CA ILE A 567 -16.71 -5.22 29.00
C ILE A 567 -16.75 -4.07 30.03
N GLN A 568 -16.29 -4.39 31.25
CA GLN A 568 -16.02 -3.38 32.28
C GLN A 568 -15.02 -2.32 31.76
N ASN A 569 -15.22 -1.07 32.18
CA ASN A 569 -14.39 0.09 31.84
C ASN A 569 -14.33 0.49 30.34
N ALA A 570 -15.15 -0.09 29.46
CA ALA A 570 -15.11 0.20 28.03
C ALA A 570 -15.24 1.72 27.70
N GLN A 571 -16.16 2.43 28.37
CA GLN A 571 -16.27 3.89 28.21
C GLN A 571 -15.00 4.62 28.70
N SER A 572 -14.42 4.19 29.82
CA SER A 572 -13.18 4.78 30.36
C SER A 572 -11.98 4.54 29.44
N MET A 573 -12.00 3.46 28.66
CA MET A 573 -10.98 3.15 27.66
C MET A 573 -11.12 4.04 26.43
N ILE A 574 -12.31 4.18 25.82
CA ILE A 574 -12.48 5.12 24.70
C ILE A 574 -12.24 6.57 25.13
N ASP A 575 -12.63 6.96 26.35
CA ASP A 575 -12.30 8.25 26.94
C ASP A 575 -10.78 8.45 27.08
N ALA A 576 -10.05 7.43 27.57
CA ALA A 576 -8.59 7.48 27.69
C ALA A 576 -7.92 7.66 26.31
N ALA A 577 -8.29 6.84 25.32
CA ALA A 577 -7.78 6.95 23.97
C ALA A 577 -8.08 8.32 23.33
N ALA A 578 -9.31 8.82 23.48
CA ALA A 578 -9.71 10.12 22.97
C ALA A 578 -8.91 11.28 23.61
N ASN A 579 -8.65 11.22 24.93
CA ASN A 579 -7.75 12.16 25.61
C ASN A 579 -6.32 12.09 25.06
N ILE A 580 -5.78 10.89 24.79
CA ILE A 580 -4.43 10.72 24.22
C ILE A 580 -4.33 11.38 22.84
N LEU A 581 -5.31 11.14 21.95
CA LEU A 581 -5.37 11.78 20.64
C LEU A 581 -5.47 13.32 20.74
N LYS A 582 -6.19 13.84 21.73
CA LYS A 582 -6.34 15.30 21.95
C LYS A 582 -5.07 15.94 22.52
N SER A 583 -4.35 15.24 23.41
CA SER A 583 -3.28 15.82 24.23
C SER A 583 -1.97 16.07 23.47
N ASN A 584 -1.75 15.38 22.35
CA ASN A 584 -0.58 15.59 21.51
C ASN A 584 -0.95 15.41 20.04
N LEU A 585 -1.31 16.51 19.35
CA LEU A 585 -1.59 16.50 17.91
C LEU A 585 -0.27 16.71 17.12
N PRO A 586 0.32 15.66 16.51
CA PRO A 586 1.69 15.68 16.00
C PRO A 586 1.92 16.71 14.87
N SER A 587 3.17 17.01 14.50
CA SER A 587 3.44 17.93 13.37
C SER A 587 3.52 17.18 12.03
N GLU A 588 3.85 15.89 12.10
CA GLU A 588 4.29 15.04 11.02
C GLU A 588 3.08 14.46 10.25
N TYR A 589 3.16 14.43 8.92
CA TYR A 589 2.03 14.09 8.03
C TYR A 589 1.22 12.85 8.46
N PHE A 590 1.86 11.68 8.55
CA PHE A 590 1.18 10.42 8.91
C PHE A 590 0.58 10.48 10.32
N ALA A 591 1.38 10.92 11.29
CA ALA A 591 1.03 10.93 12.71
C ALA A 591 -0.14 11.91 12.99
N ARG A 592 -0.12 13.10 12.37
CA ARG A 592 -1.23 14.06 12.40
C ARG A 592 -2.48 13.50 11.73
N SER A 593 -2.37 13.03 10.50
CA SER A 593 -3.53 12.54 9.72
C SER A 593 -4.26 11.44 10.47
N TRP A 594 -3.53 10.49 11.05
CA TRP A 594 -4.11 9.39 11.80
C TRP A 594 -4.62 9.77 13.20
N THR A 595 -4.07 10.79 13.84
CA THR A 595 -4.68 11.40 15.04
C THR A 595 -6.04 12.04 14.71
N LEU A 596 -6.14 12.73 13.57
CA LEU A 596 -7.36 13.40 13.11
C LEU A 596 -8.44 12.39 12.67
N ILE A 597 -8.12 11.44 11.80
CA ILE A 597 -9.06 10.40 11.32
C ILE A 597 -9.59 9.57 12.49
N SER A 598 -8.71 9.12 13.38
CA SER A 598 -9.13 8.29 14.53
C SER A 598 -10.00 9.08 15.50
N SER A 599 -9.80 10.41 15.62
CA SER A 599 -10.68 11.26 16.42
C SER A 599 -12.09 11.43 15.81
N LEU A 600 -12.26 11.34 14.48
CA LEU A 600 -13.60 11.31 13.87
C LEU A 600 -14.37 10.05 14.26
N VAL A 601 -13.66 8.93 14.38
CA VAL A 601 -14.23 7.67 14.87
C VAL A 601 -14.53 7.77 16.36
N LEU A 602 -13.55 8.10 17.21
CA LEU A 602 -13.76 8.09 18.66
C LEU A 602 -14.75 9.15 19.16
N SER A 603 -14.92 10.27 18.46
CA SER A 603 -15.93 11.29 18.82
C SER A 603 -17.36 10.89 18.44
N GLY A 604 -17.54 9.85 17.61
CA GLY A 604 -18.82 9.44 17.04
C GLY A 604 -19.24 10.25 15.80
N ALA A 605 -18.30 10.92 15.13
CA ALA A 605 -18.59 11.74 13.96
C ALA A 605 -18.85 10.88 12.71
N MET A 606 -18.20 9.71 12.60
CA MET A 606 -18.47 8.78 11.49
C MET A 606 -19.88 8.19 11.54
N GLU A 607 -20.38 7.80 12.72
CA GLU A 607 -21.74 7.29 12.90
C GLU A 607 -22.82 8.36 12.61
N ASN A 608 -22.49 9.64 12.82
CA ASN A 608 -23.38 10.74 12.43
C ASN A 608 -23.32 11.04 10.93
N ALA A 609 -22.15 10.89 10.30
CA ALA A 609 -22.03 10.92 8.84
C ALA A 609 -22.78 9.75 8.19
N ALA A 610 -22.74 8.56 8.79
CA ALA A 610 -23.51 7.38 8.37
C ALA A 610 -25.02 7.61 8.42
N LYS A 611 -25.54 8.21 9.51
CA LYS A 611 -26.96 8.62 9.59
C LYS A 611 -27.34 9.59 8.47
N LYS A 612 -26.45 10.53 8.11
CA LYS A 612 -26.70 11.49 7.02
C LYS A 612 -26.68 10.84 5.64
N PHE A 613 -25.84 9.82 5.46
CA PHE A 613 -25.75 8.98 4.25
C PHE A 613 -27.00 8.10 4.08
N HIS A 614 -27.34 7.28 5.09
CA HIS A 614 -28.53 6.39 5.09
C HIS A 614 -29.88 7.11 5.18
N ALA A 615 -29.88 8.42 5.45
CA ALA A 615 -31.07 9.27 5.32
C ALA A 615 -31.30 9.77 3.88
N HIS A 616 -30.41 9.43 2.93
CA HIS A 616 -30.47 9.87 1.54
C HIS A 616 -30.49 8.72 0.53
N TYR A 617 -29.83 7.58 0.82
CA TYR A 617 -29.64 6.45 -0.10
C TYR A 617 -30.16 5.14 0.50
#